data_AF-A0A2K1Q4C4-F1
#
_entry.id   AF-A0A2K1Q4C4-F1
#
_cell.length_a   1.000
_cell.length_b   1.000
_cell.length_c   1.000
_cell.angle_alpha   90.00
_cell.angle_beta   90.00
_cell.angle_gamma   90.00
#
_symmetry.space_group_name_H-M   'P 1'
#
loop_
_entity.id
_entity.type
_entity.pdbx_description
1 polymer ?
#
loop_
_entity_poly.entity_id
_entity_poly.type
_entity_poly.pdbx_seq_one_letter_code
_entity_poly.pdbx_strand_id
1 'polypeptide(L)'
;MSRKYHEPLVLHPNRLFTSVGTCGTNQAGEVKKLQRMVMNAGYTLATGRRLAIDGICGHQTLEAIRWYQRLLNLSPSGLVTPLSVYFMAALKAMSPYNRP
;
A
#
# COMPACT_ATOMS: atom_id res chain seq x y z
N MET A 1 17.73 27.76 -9.13
CA MET A 1 17.76 26.69 -8.10
C MET A 1 16.33 26.40 -7.65
N SER A 2 15.71 25.34 -8.15
CA SER A 2 14.35 24.98 -7.71
C SER A 2 14.43 24.35 -6.32
N ARG A 3 13.90 25.04 -5.31
CA ARG A 3 13.75 24.46 -3.97
C ARG A 3 12.82 23.26 -4.10
N LYS A 4 13.34 22.06 -3.87
CA LYS A 4 12.51 20.85 -3.72
C LYS A 4 11.74 21.01 -2.41
N TYR A 5 10.64 21.75 -2.44
CA TYR A 5 9.67 21.71 -1.36
C TYR A 5 9.14 20.27 -1.32
N HIS A 6 9.24 19.62 -0.17
CA HIS A 6 8.50 18.38 0.05
C HIS A 6 7.02 18.75 -0.03
N GLU A 7 6.26 18.05 -0.87
CA GLU A 7 4.81 18.16 -0.86
C GLU A 7 4.32 17.97 0.59
N PRO A 8 3.39 18.82 1.08
CA PRO A 8 2.84 18.65 2.41
C PRO A 8 2.27 17.24 2.53
N LEU A 9 2.66 16.54 3.59
CA LEU A 9 2.19 15.20 3.93
C LEU A 9 0.65 15.07 3.82
N VAL A 10 -0.08 16.17 4.00
CA VAL A 10 -1.54 16.27 3.98
C VAL A 10 -2.18 16.13 2.58
N LEU A 11 -1.45 16.34 1.48
CA LEU A 11 -2.04 16.52 0.14
C LEU A 11 -1.81 15.37 -0.85
N HIS A 12 -1.24 14.24 -0.42
CA HIS A 12 -0.97 13.15 -1.35
C HIS A 12 -2.22 12.28 -1.61
N PRO A 13 -2.69 12.16 -2.87
CA PRO A 13 -3.90 11.40 -3.21
C PRO A 13 -3.80 9.90 -2.89
N ASN A 14 -2.56 9.38 -2.77
CA ASN A 14 -2.28 7.97 -2.51
C ASN A 14 -1.99 7.68 -1.03
N ARG A 15 -2.22 8.64 -0.13
CA ARG A 15 -2.08 8.43 1.31
C ARG A 15 -3.28 7.67 1.89
N LEU A 16 -3.01 6.80 2.85
CA LEU A 16 -4.04 6.26 3.72
C LEU A 16 -4.39 7.27 4.82
N PHE A 17 -5.68 7.49 5.07
CA PHE A 17 -6.16 8.34 6.17
C PHE A 17 -6.42 7.55 7.45
N THR A 18 -6.76 6.27 7.32
CA THR A 18 -6.87 5.35 8.45
C THR A 18 -6.05 4.10 8.23
N SER A 19 -5.78 3.39 9.32
CA SER A 19 -4.97 2.18 9.28
C SER A 19 -5.68 1.02 8.55
N VAL A 20 -4.91 0.26 7.78
CA VAL A 20 -5.36 -0.94 7.06
C VAL A 20 -4.43 -2.11 7.41
N GLY A 21 -5.01 -3.28 7.68
CA GLY A 21 -4.26 -4.48 8.01
C GLY A 21 -4.63 -5.09 9.37
N THR A 22 -3.68 -5.78 9.98
CA THR A 22 -3.84 -6.45 11.29
C THR A 22 -4.26 -5.44 12.36
N CYS A 23 -5.45 -5.62 12.94
CA CYS A 23 -6.04 -4.72 13.93
C CYS A 23 -6.18 -3.25 13.47
N GLY A 24 -6.16 -3.02 12.15
CA GLY A 24 -6.40 -1.70 11.58
C GLY A 24 -7.88 -1.33 11.55
N THR A 25 -8.17 -0.05 11.32
CA THR A 25 -9.53 0.47 11.13
C THR A 25 -10.23 -0.19 9.94
N ASN A 26 -9.47 -0.55 8.89
CA ASN A 26 -9.96 -1.32 7.74
C ASN A 26 -11.18 -0.70 7.06
N GLN A 27 -11.23 0.63 6.96
CA GLN A 27 -12.30 1.29 6.21
C GLN A 27 -12.28 0.84 4.75
N ALA A 28 -13.42 0.41 4.21
CA ALA A 28 -13.49 -0.22 2.90
C ALA A 28 -12.85 0.63 1.78
N GLY A 29 -13.00 1.96 1.82
CA GLY A 29 -12.37 2.87 0.84
C GLY A 29 -10.84 2.84 0.91
N GLU A 30 -10.28 2.80 2.12
CA GLU A 30 -8.84 2.76 2.37
C GLU A 30 -8.26 1.38 2.03
N VAL A 31 -9.00 0.31 2.31
CA VAL A 31 -8.65 -1.04 1.89
C VAL A 31 -8.60 -1.14 0.36
N LYS A 32 -9.62 -0.63 -0.36
CA LYS A 32 -9.62 -0.60 -1.84
C LYS A 32 -8.44 0.20 -2.38
N LYS A 33 -8.10 1.32 -1.73
CA LYS A 33 -6.95 2.15 -2.10
C LYS A 33 -5.65 1.34 -1.98
N LEU A 34 -5.43 0.68 -0.85
CA LEU A 34 -4.26 -0.16 -0.62
C LEU A 34 -4.20 -1.36 -1.57
N GLN A 35 -5.30 -2.09 -1.74
CA GLN A 35 -5.40 -3.23 -2.66
C GLN A 35 -5.02 -2.83 -4.09
N ARG A 36 -5.48 -1.66 -4.55
CA ARG A 36 -5.11 -1.13 -5.87
C ARG A 36 -3.63 -0.82 -5.97
N MET A 37 -3.03 -0.23 -4.93
CA MET A 37 -1.60 0.08 -4.92
C MET A 37 -0.73 -1.18 -4.95
N VAL A 38 -1.06 -2.16 -4.12
CA VAL A 38 -0.43 -3.48 -4.08
C VAL A 38 -0.55 -4.20 -5.42
N MET A 39 -1.75 -4.22 -6.01
CA MET A 39 -1.99 -4.82 -7.32
C MET A 39 -1.21 -4.12 -8.44
N ASN A 40 -1.17 -2.78 -8.42
CA ASN A 40 -0.42 -2.01 -9.41
C ASN A 40 1.09 -2.17 -9.26
N ALA A 41 1.59 -2.36 -8.03
CA ALA A 41 3.00 -2.65 -7.76
C ALA A 41 3.43 -4.06 -8.21
N GLY A 42 2.52 -4.86 -8.78
CA GLY A 42 2.82 -6.14 -9.41
C GLY A 42 2.56 -7.36 -8.55
N TYR A 43 1.93 -7.23 -7.37
CA TYR A 43 1.65 -8.37 -6.52
C TYR A 43 0.60 -9.31 -7.13
N THR A 44 0.93 -10.60 -7.13
CA THR A 44 0.04 -11.70 -7.46
C THR A 44 -0.07 -12.65 -6.27
N LEU A 45 -1.23 -13.26 -6.10
CA LEU A 45 -1.42 -14.35 -5.14
C LEU A 45 -0.51 -15.53 -5.50
N ALA A 46 -0.27 -16.42 -4.55
CA ALA A 46 0.49 -17.66 -4.78
C ALA A 46 -0.11 -18.54 -5.91
N THR A 47 -1.41 -18.38 -6.18
CA THR A 47 -2.11 -19.05 -7.29
C THR A 47 -1.88 -18.40 -8.66
N GLY A 48 -1.10 -17.31 -8.74
CA GLY A 48 -0.91 -16.48 -9.94
C GLY A 48 -2.06 -15.52 -10.23
N ARG A 49 -3.16 -15.58 -9.46
CA ARG A 49 -4.30 -14.67 -9.61
C ARG A 49 -4.00 -13.28 -9.06
N ARG A 50 -4.70 -12.26 -9.57
CA ARG A 50 -4.64 -10.90 -9.05
C ARG A 50 -5.36 -10.80 -7.70
N LEU A 51 -4.87 -9.90 -6.85
CA LEU A 51 -5.56 -9.52 -5.61
C LEU A 51 -6.90 -8.83 -5.95
N ALA A 52 -7.97 -9.21 -5.26
CA ALA A 52 -9.27 -8.56 -5.41
C ALA A 52 -9.26 -7.13 -4.82
N ILE A 53 -9.98 -6.20 -5.46
CA ILE A 53 -10.20 -4.83 -4.97
C ILE A 53 -11.64 -4.70 -4.45
N ASP A 54 -11.94 -5.47 -3.41
CA ASP A 54 -13.28 -5.57 -2.81
C ASP A 54 -13.47 -4.64 -1.61
N GLY A 55 -12.39 -4.11 -1.03
CA GLY A 55 -12.42 -3.34 0.21
C GLY A 55 -12.47 -4.18 1.47
N ILE A 56 -12.25 -5.49 1.36
CA ILE A 56 -12.22 -6.42 2.49
C ILE A 56 -10.76 -6.69 2.86
N CYS A 57 -10.39 -6.36 4.10
CA CYS A 57 -9.06 -6.66 4.61
C CYS A 57 -8.97 -8.11 5.09
N GLY A 58 -9.15 -9.06 4.18
CA GLY A 58 -9.04 -10.50 4.44
C GLY A 58 -7.61 -11.03 4.37
N HIS A 59 -7.48 -12.36 4.46
CA HIS A 59 -6.18 -13.06 4.45
C HIS A 59 -5.29 -12.69 3.26
N GLN A 60 -5.87 -12.60 2.06
CA GLN A 60 -5.12 -12.23 0.85
C GLN A 60 -4.53 -10.81 0.93
N THR A 61 -5.29 -9.86 1.46
CA THR A 61 -4.84 -8.48 1.65
C THR A 61 -3.72 -8.43 2.71
N LEU A 62 -3.87 -9.15 3.81
CA LEU A 62 -2.86 -9.23 4.88
C LEU A 62 -1.54 -9.84 4.40
N GLU A 63 -1.61 -10.94 3.65
CA GLU A 63 -0.42 -11.57 3.08
C GLU A 63 0.27 -10.67 2.06
N ALA A 64 -0.49 -9.91 1.27
CA ALA A 64 0.09 -8.93 0.36
C ALA A 64 0.82 -7.80 1.11
N ILE A 65 0.24 -7.30 2.20
CA ILE A 65 0.88 -6.30 3.07
C ILE A 65 2.20 -6.84 3.62
N ARG A 66 2.16 -8.04 4.24
CA ARG A 66 3.35 -8.65 4.84
C ARG A 66 4.41 -8.97 3.81
N TRP A 67 4.02 -9.42 2.63
CA TRP A 67 4.95 -9.70 1.54
C TRP A 67 5.73 -8.45 1.15
N TYR A 68 5.06 -7.31 0.94
CA TYR A 68 5.75 -6.06 0.64
C TYR A 68 6.55 -5.50 1.82
N GLN A 69 6.06 -5.66 3.06
CA GLN A 69 6.84 -5.29 4.24
C GLN A 69 8.16 -6.07 4.27
N ARG A 70 8.15 -7.39 4.01
CA ARG A 70 9.38 -8.20 3.90
C ARG A 70 10.25 -7.75 2.74
N LEU A 71 9.67 -7.52 1.55
CA LEU A 71 10.41 -7.07 0.37
C LEU A 71 11.18 -5.76 0.65
N LEU A 72 10.58 -4.86 1.43
CA LEU A 72 11.14 -3.56 1.79
C LEU A 72 11.97 -3.58 3.07
N ASN A 73 12.30 -4.77 3.60
CA ASN A 73 13.03 -4.95 4.87
C ASN A 73 12.39 -4.23 6.07
N LEU A 74 11.06 -4.13 6.09
CA LEU A 74 10.27 -3.63 7.20
C LEU A 74 9.82 -4.79 8.10
N SER A 75 9.46 -4.48 9.36
CA SER A 75 8.79 -5.45 10.22
C SER A 75 7.47 -5.90 9.57
N PRO A 76 7.22 -7.21 9.39
CA PRO A 76 6.03 -7.73 8.71
C PRO A 76 4.80 -7.74 9.63
N SER A 77 4.49 -6.59 10.23
CA SER A 77 3.38 -6.42 11.18
C SER A 77 2.01 -6.75 10.58
N GLY A 78 1.89 -6.71 9.25
CA GLY A 78 0.61 -6.79 8.57
C GLY A 78 -0.25 -5.54 8.73
N LEU A 79 0.26 -4.46 9.33
CA LEU A 79 -0.43 -3.19 9.56
C LEU A 79 0.24 -2.05 8.78
N VAL A 80 -0.57 -1.33 8.01
CA VAL A 80 -0.20 -0.11 7.30
C VAL A 80 -0.96 1.06 7.92
N THR A 81 -0.22 2.02 8.46
CA THR A 81 -0.78 3.24 9.06
C THR A 81 -0.64 4.43 8.12
N PRO A 82 -1.35 5.55 8.36
CA PRO A 82 -1.13 6.80 7.62
C PRO A 82 0.33 7.30 7.62
N LEU A 83 1.11 6.90 8.63
CA LEU A 83 2.53 7.24 8.77
C LEU A 83 3.46 6.27 8.04
N SER A 84 2.94 5.20 7.43
CA SER A 84 3.70 4.24 6.62
C SER A 84 4.07 4.81 5.24
N VAL A 85 4.57 6.04 5.21
CA VAL A 85 4.79 6.84 3.99
C VAL A 85 5.79 6.20 3.03
N TYR A 86 6.85 5.59 3.55
CA TYR A 86 7.85 4.89 2.74
C TYR A 86 7.28 3.65 2.06
N PHE A 87 6.44 2.89 2.76
CA PHE A 87 5.76 1.73 2.19
C PHE A 87 4.87 2.14 1.01
N MET A 88 4.06 3.19 1.18
CA MET A 88 3.17 3.69 0.15
C MET A 88 3.93 4.28 -1.06
N ALA A 89 5.02 5.01 -0.78
CA ALA A 89 5.90 5.55 -1.82
C ALA A 89 6.57 4.45 -2.63
N ALA A 90 7.04 3.39 -1.97
CA ALA A 90 7.65 2.23 -2.63
C ALA A 90 6.64 1.50 -3.54
N LEU A 91 5.42 1.23 -3.07
CA LEU A 91 4.36 0.66 -3.92
C LEU A 91 4.10 1.51 -5.16
N LYS A 92 4.07 2.83 -5.01
CA LYS A 92 3.90 3.76 -6.14
C LYS A 92 5.08 3.66 -7.12
N ALA A 93 6.32 3.66 -6.63
CA ALA A 93 7.51 3.59 -7.47
C ALA A 93 7.63 2.25 -8.23
N MET A 94 7.14 1.16 -7.65
CA MET A 94 7.10 -0.16 -8.30
C MET A 94 5.99 -0.28 -9.36
N SER A 95 4.96 0.56 -9.31
CA SER A 95 3.89 0.53 -10.31
C SER A 95 4.41 0.91 -11.69
N PRO A 96 4.13 0.12 -12.75
CA PRO A 96 4.65 0.34 -14.10
C PRO A 96 4.20 1.68 -14.68
N TYR A 97 3.04 2.21 -14.25
CA TYR A 97 2.56 3.53 -14.64
C TYR A 97 3.42 4.71 -14.15
N ASN A 98 4.33 4.48 -13.20
CA ASN A 98 5.20 5.53 -12.64
C ASN A 98 6.68 5.35 -13.05
N ARG A 99 6.99 4.42 -13.96
CA ARG A 99 8.34 4.30 -14.54
C ARG A 99 8.52 5.39 -15.62
N PRO A 100 9.64 6.13 -15.64
CA PRO A 100 9.91 7.14 -16.66
C PRO A 100 9.99 6.54 -18.07
#